data_AF-A0A554VFR0-F1
#
_entry.id   AF-A0A554VFR0-F1
#
_cell.length_a   1.000
_cell.length_b   1.000
_cell.length_c   1.000
_cell.angle_alpha   90.00
_cell.angle_beta   90.00
_cell.angle_gamma   90.00
#
_symmetry.space_group_name_H-M   'P 1'
#
loop_
_entity.id
_entity.type
_entity.pdbx_description
1 polymer ?
#
loop_
_entity_poly.entity_id
_entity_poly.type
_entity_poly.pdbx_seq_one_letter_code
_entity_poly.pdbx_strand_id
1 'polypeptide(L)'
;MNVEYDIVLTWGSLILVLGCVVVLYFNKHKIQYWSLLQNKKRIEAANCIVEKDHIYFPKGYYFKFGYLKNKDKLPFSVINEIRTNTFPITARINTNEIVFLLGLDEEKCIQLKDQANIILTNPMDNWSLICEEFLDTECSVELKERILQQLEKNGIHPNEVAQIKKHIASRMLFRTFISWEWQYYGQFDVLKALWFLNSKKYWWTMDIALRTHKKQ
;
A
#
# COMPACT_ATOMS: atom_id res chain seq x y z
N MET A 1 -49.53 -45.21 27.32
CA MET A 1 -48.63 -45.47 26.18
C MET A 1 -48.13 -44.14 25.64
N ASN A 2 -46.84 -44.07 25.33
CA ASN A 2 -46.15 -43.03 24.54
C ASN A 2 -45.96 -41.64 25.18
N VAL A 3 -45.18 -41.55 26.27
CA VAL A 3 -44.58 -40.25 26.69
C VAL A 3 -43.06 -40.32 26.75
N GLU A 4 -42.45 -41.49 26.91
CA GLU A 4 -40.97 -41.62 26.97
C GLU A 4 -40.28 -41.56 25.60
N TYR A 5 -40.96 -41.86 24.50
CA TYR A 5 -40.34 -41.89 23.16
C TYR A 5 -40.13 -40.50 22.54
N ASP A 6 -40.94 -39.49 22.89
CA ASP A 6 -40.84 -38.15 22.30
C ASP A 6 -39.70 -37.30 22.89
N ILE A 7 -39.30 -37.59 24.12
CA ILE A 7 -38.19 -36.88 24.78
C ILE A 7 -36.85 -37.31 24.15
N VAL A 8 -36.65 -38.60 23.88
CA VAL A 8 -35.39 -39.09 23.29
C VAL A 8 -35.19 -38.56 21.86
N LEU A 9 -36.25 -38.42 21.06
CA LEU A 9 -36.18 -37.87 19.70
C LEU A 9 -35.86 -36.36 19.67
N THR A 10 -36.36 -35.59 20.64
CA THR A 10 -36.13 -34.14 20.70
C THR A 10 -34.71 -33.78 21.15
N TRP A 11 -34.15 -34.51 22.12
CA TRP A 11 -32.75 -34.31 22.54
C TRP A 11 -31.73 -34.81 21.50
N GLY A 12 -32.01 -35.94 20.84
CA GLY A 12 -31.14 -36.46 19.76
C GLY A 12 -31.04 -35.50 18.57
N SER A 13 -32.15 -34.86 18.21
CA SER A 13 -32.20 -33.85 17.15
C SER A 13 -31.45 -32.57 17.53
N LEU A 14 -31.56 -32.13 18.79
CA LEU A 14 -30.88 -30.94 19.30
C LEU A 14 -29.34 -31.12 19.33
N ILE A 15 -28.86 -32.30 19.73
CA ILE A 15 -27.43 -32.63 19.76
C ILE A 15 -26.85 -32.67 18.34
N LEU A 16 -27.60 -33.20 17.36
CA LEU A 16 -27.19 -33.23 15.97
C LEU A 16 -27.11 -31.82 15.36
N VAL A 17 -28.09 -30.96 15.64
CA VAL A 17 -28.09 -29.56 15.19
C VAL A 17 -26.95 -28.76 15.83
N LEU A 18 -26.75 -28.89 17.15
CA LEU A 18 -25.64 -28.27 17.86
C LEU A 18 -24.28 -28.76 17.34
N GLY A 19 -24.13 -30.07 17.11
CA GLY A 19 -22.94 -30.66 16.51
C GLY A 19 -22.65 -30.11 15.12
N CYS A 20 -23.66 -30.01 14.25
CA CYS A 20 -23.53 -29.42 12.91
C CYS A 20 -23.14 -27.95 12.96
N VAL A 21 -23.77 -27.15 13.83
CA VAL A 21 -23.44 -25.72 14.00
C VAL A 21 -22.00 -25.53 14.48
N VAL A 22 -21.55 -26.34 15.45
CA VAL A 22 -20.18 -26.31 15.95
C VAL A 22 -19.17 -26.69 14.86
N VAL A 23 -19.43 -27.75 14.09
CA VAL A 23 -18.57 -28.16 12.97
C VAL A 23 -18.51 -27.08 11.88
N LEU A 24 -19.63 -26.45 11.53
CA LEU A 24 -19.68 -25.35 10.57
C LEU A 24 -18.92 -24.11 11.07
N TYR A 25 -19.05 -23.79 12.36
CA TYR A 25 -18.32 -22.69 13.00
C TYR A 25 -16.81 -22.93 12.97
N PHE A 26 -16.35 -24.12 13.38
CA PHE A 26 -14.92 -24.48 13.34
C PHE A 26 -14.38 -24.54 11.90
N ASN A 27 -15.17 -25.02 10.92
CA ASN A 27 -14.77 -24.99 9.52
C ASN A 27 -14.66 -23.56 8.98
N LYS A 28 -15.60 -22.66 9.31
CA LYS A 28 -15.54 -21.24 8.92
C LYS A 28 -14.31 -20.55 9.50
N HIS A 29 -14.01 -20.78 10.78
CA HIS A 29 -12.82 -20.22 11.43
C HIS A 29 -11.52 -20.79 10.86
N LYS A 30 -11.49 -22.08 10.55
CA LYS A 30 -10.34 -22.75 9.93
C LYS A 30 -10.12 -22.22 8.51
N ILE A 31 -11.16 -22.06 7.70
CA ILE A 31 -11.09 -21.46 6.36
C ILE A 31 -10.57 -20.01 6.43
N GLN A 32 -11.09 -19.21 7.35
CA GLN A 32 -10.59 -17.84 7.56
C GLN A 32 -9.12 -17.84 7.97
N TYR A 33 -8.71 -18.67 8.93
CA TYR A 33 -7.32 -18.81 9.36
C TYR A 33 -6.39 -19.24 8.21
N TRP A 34 -6.77 -20.25 7.42
CA TRP A 34 -6.00 -20.68 6.25
C TRP A 34 -5.91 -19.60 5.18
N SER A 35 -7.00 -18.84 4.94
CA SER A 35 -6.99 -17.72 4.00
C SER A 35 -6.06 -16.58 4.45
N LEU A 36 -5.99 -16.31 5.76
CA LEU A 36 -5.08 -15.34 6.35
C LEU A 36 -3.61 -15.78 6.21
N LEU A 37 -3.32 -17.06 6.48
CA LEU A 37 -1.98 -17.62 6.30
C LEU A 37 -1.54 -17.62 4.84
N GLN A 38 -2.43 -17.98 3.91
CA GLN A 38 -2.13 -17.94 2.47
C GLN A 38 -1.91 -16.50 2.00
N ASN A 39 -2.71 -15.54 2.49
CA ASN A 39 -2.51 -14.12 2.20
C ASN A 39 -1.19 -13.61 2.77
N LYS A 40 -0.82 -13.98 4.00
CA LYS A 40 0.47 -13.62 4.61
C LYS A 40 1.64 -14.16 3.78
N LYS A 41 1.61 -15.45 3.42
CA LYS A 41 2.63 -16.06 2.54
C LYS A 41 2.69 -15.39 1.16
N ARG A 42 1.55 -14.98 0.61
CA ARG A 42 1.49 -14.26 -0.68
C ARG A 42 2.09 -12.85 -0.58
N ILE A 43 1.85 -12.15 0.53
CA ILE A 43 2.42 -10.83 0.81
C ILE A 43 3.92 -10.95 1.01
N GLU A 44 4.39 -11.89 1.84
CA GLU A 44 5.81 -12.14 2.07
C GLU A 44 6.54 -12.54 0.78
N ALA A 45 5.90 -13.33 -0.09
CA ALA A 45 6.47 -13.69 -1.38
C ALA A 45 6.60 -12.49 -2.35
N ALA A 46 5.87 -11.39 -2.14
CA ALA A 46 5.98 -10.17 -2.92
C ALA A 46 7.03 -9.19 -2.38
N ASN A 47 7.61 -9.48 -1.21
CA ASN A 47 8.63 -8.64 -0.61
C ASN A 47 9.91 -8.69 -1.44
N CYS A 48 10.59 -7.54 -1.51
CA CYS A 48 11.92 -7.48 -2.06
C CYS A 48 12.95 -8.05 -1.07
N ILE A 49 14.04 -8.58 -1.60
CA ILE A 49 15.15 -9.16 -0.85
C ILE A 49 16.38 -8.30 -1.11
N VAL A 50 17.08 -7.92 -0.04
CA VAL A 50 18.35 -7.19 -0.15
C VAL A 50 19.47 -8.21 -0.38
N GLU A 51 20.15 -8.09 -1.50
CA GLU A 51 21.31 -8.89 -1.88
C GLU A 51 22.58 -8.02 -1.82
N LYS A 52 23.75 -8.62 -2.09
CA LYS A 52 25.06 -7.96 -1.92
C LYS A 52 25.23 -6.68 -2.75
N ASP A 53 24.67 -6.62 -3.96
CA ASP A 53 24.87 -5.55 -4.93
C ASP A 53 23.56 -5.00 -5.54
N HIS A 54 22.42 -5.54 -5.12
CA HIS A 54 21.11 -5.16 -5.65
C HIS A 54 19.97 -5.48 -4.69
N ILE A 55 18.79 -4.92 -4.98
CA ILE A 55 17.52 -5.35 -4.41
C ILE A 55 16.83 -6.29 -5.42
N TYR A 56 16.48 -7.49 -4.99
CA TYR A 56 15.83 -8.52 -5.81
C TYR A 56 14.32 -8.60 -5.55
N PHE A 57 13.54 -8.79 -6.61
CA PHE A 57 12.08 -8.87 -6.62
C PHE A 57 11.64 -10.28 -7.09
N PRO A 58 11.52 -11.26 -6.19
CA PRO A 58 11.38 -12.68 -6.54
C PRO A 58 10.10 -13.03 -7.34
N LYS A 59 9.07 -12.19 -7.26
CA LYS A 59 7.82 -12.33 -8.02
C LYS A 59 7.67 -11.28 -9.13
N GLY A 60 8.75 -10.61 -9.48
CA GLY A 60 8.76 -9.44 -10.33
C GLY A 60 8.25 -8.19 -9.61
N TYR A 61 8.48 -7.04 -10.22
CA TYR A 61 8.02 -5.76 -9.68
C TYR A 61 6.51 -5.58 -9.85
N TYR A 62 5.88 -4.95 -8.86
CA TYR A 62 4.42 -4.86 -8.77
C TYR A 62 3.78 -4.14 -9.97
N PHE A 63 4.43 -3.10 -10.49
CA PHE A 63 3.93 -2.32 -11.62
C PHE A 63 4.64 -2.69 -12.92
N LYS A 64 3.87 -2.86 -14.01
CA LYS A 64 4.39 -3.26 -15.33
C LYS A 64 4.90 -2.09 -16.18
N PHE A 65 5.39 -1.04 -15.53
CA PHE A 65 5.91 0.18 -16.14
C PHE A 65 7.19 0.60 -15.42
N GLY A 66 7.96 1.51 -16.02
CA GLY A 66 9.21 1.99 -15.43
C GLY A 66 10.39 1.03 -15.61
N TYR A 67 11.44 1.26 -14.80
CA TYR A 67 12.74 0.61 -14.90
C TYR A 67 12.67 -0.91 -14.72
N LEU A 68 11.79 -1.39 -13.84
CA LEU A 68 11.65 -2.81 -13.50
C LEU A 68 10.58 -3.57 -14.31
N LYS A 69 10.00 -2.97 -15.38
CA LYS A 69 8.92 -3.61 -16.17
C LYS A 69 9.23 -5.06 -16.60
N ASN A 70 10.48 -5.33 -16.99
CA ASN A 70 10.96 -6.64 -17.44
C ASN A 70 12.21 -7.08 -16.66
N LYS A 71 12.41 -6.53 -15.46
CA LYS A 71 13.57 -6.81 -14.61
C LYS A 71 13.08 -7.14 -13.21
N ASP A 72 13.83 -7.98 -12.54
CA ASP A 72 13.60 -8.41 -11.16
C ASP A 72 14.72 -7.92 -10.22
N LYS A 73 15.70 -7.18 -10.76
CA LYS A 73 16.85 -6.67 -9.99
C LYS A 73 16.95 -5.16 -10.12
N LEU A 74 17.10 -4.50 -8.98
CA LEU A 74 17.41 -3.09 -8.86
C LEU A 74 18.85 -2.94 -8.32
N PRO A 75 19.86 -2.73 -9.18
CA PRO A 75 21.23 -2.52 -8.75
C PRO A 75 21.36 -1.32 -7.82
N PHE A 76 22.23 -1.39 -6.81
CA PHE A 76 22.48 -0.23 -5.93
C PHE A 76 23.03 0.97 -6.69
N SER A 77 23.79 0.73 -7.77
CA SER A 77 24.40 1.77 -8.60
C SER A 77 23.41 2.70 -9.31
N VAL A 78 22.12 2.35 -9.38
CA VAL A 78 21.09 3.22 -9.97
C VAL A 78 20.23 3.91 -8.92
N ILE A 79 20.41 3.59 -7.62
CA ILE A 79 19.63 4.16 -6.52
C ILE A 79 20.30 5.46 -6.07
N ASN A 80 19.56 6.57 -6.15
CA ASN A 80 20.04 7.88 -5.69
C ASN A 80 19.79 8.07 -4.19
N GLU A 81 18.60 7.68 -3.72
CA GLU A 81 18.18 7.79 -2.32
C GLU A 81 17.13 6.74 -1.99
N ILE A 82 17.05 6.34 -0.73
CA ILE A 82 15.93 5.62 -0.14
C ILE A 82 15.14 6.60 0.74
N ARG A 83 13.81 6.56 0.62
CA ARG A 83 12.86 7.40 1.36
C ARG A 83 12.15 6.55 2.39
N THR A 84 12.45 6.79 3.65
CA THR A 84 11.98 5.94 4.76
C THR A 84 10.65 6.40 5.36
N ASN A 85 10.17 7.58 4.98
CA ASN A 85 8.89 8.15 5.43
C ASN A 85 7.69 7.84 4.53
N THR A 86 7.84 6.94 3.55
CA THR A 86 6.75 6.49 2.69
C THR A 86 6.34 5.07 3.05
N PHE A 87 5.09 4.71 2.80
CA PHE A 87 4.63 3.33 2.94
C PHE A 87 4.06 2.78 1.62
N PRO A 88 4.71 1.76 1.00
CA PRO A 88 5.97 1.15 1.41
C PRO A 88 7.16 2.12 1.27
N ILE A 89 8.31 1.73 1.86
CA ILE A 89 9.58 2.43 1.66
C ILE A 89 9.88 2.51 0.15
N THR A 90 10.43 3.63 -0.29
CA THR A 90 10.69 3.86 -1.71
C THR A 90 12.15 4.17 -2.01
N ALA A 91 12.63 3.80 -3.19
CA ALA A 91 13.91 4.24 -3.73
C ALA A 91 13.68 5.19 -4.91
N ARG A 92 14.30 6.38 -4.88
CA ARG A 92 14.41 7.21 -6.09
C ARG A 92 15.63 6.76 -6.87
N ILE A 93 15.43 6.45 -8.15
CA ILE A 93 16.50 6.01 -9.04
C ILE A 93 16.89 7.12 -10.03
N ASN A 94 18.04 6.96 -10.68
CA ASN A 94 18.63 7.94 -11.60
C ASN A 94 17.73 8.39 -12.77
N THR A 95 16.72 7.60 -13.15
CA THR A 95 15.76 7.93 -14.19
C THR A 95 14.60 8.84 -13.72
N ASN A 96 14.70 9.43 -12.53
CA ASN A 96 13.58 10.16 -11.88
C ASN A 96 12.33 9.27 -11.81
N GLU A 97 12.50 8.09 -11.24
CA GLU A 97 11.42 7.14 -10.96
C GLU A 97 11.50 6.74 -9.48
N ILE A 98 10.34 6.45 -8.90
CA ILE A 98 10.21 5.93 -7.54
C ILE A 98 9.90 4.44 -7.64
N VAL A 99 10.76 3.61 -7.06
CA VAL A 99 10.59 2.17 -6.94
C VAL A 99 10.11 1.83 -5.53
N PHE A 100 9.06 1.01 -5.42
CA PHE A 100 8.46 0.61 -4.14
C PHE A 100 9.16 -0.65 -3.61
N LEU A 101 9.72 -0.57 -2.41
CA LEU A 101 10.51 -1.61 -1.75
C LEU A 101 9.63 -2.33 -0.72
N LEU A 102 8.72 -3.19 -1.22
CA LEU A 102 7.79 -3.94 -0.36
C LEU A 102 8.55 -4.86 0.61
N GLY A 103 8.19 -4.82 1.90
CA GLY A 103 8.80 -5.67 2.93
C GLY A 103 10.17 -5.22 3.44
N LEU A 104 10.64 -4.07 2.96
CA LEU A 104 11.77 -3.38 3.56
C LEU A 104 11.31 -2.61 4.80
N ASP A 105 12.13 -2.63 5.84
CA ASP A 105 11.92 -1.95 7.11
C ASP A 105 13.11 -0.99 7.38
N GLU A 106 13.00 -0.20 8.44
CA GLU A 106 14.00 0.82 8.78
C GLU A 106 15.37 0.19 9.10
N GLU A 107 15.40 -0.94 9.80
CA GLU A 107 16.64 -1.65 10.14
C GLU A 107 17.40 -2.10 8.89
N LYS A 108 16.70 -2.68 7.89
CA LYS A 108 17.31 -3.04 6.61
C LYS A 108 17.75 -1.81 5.81
N CYS A 109 17.05 -0.68 5.93
CA CYS A 109 17.48 0.56 5.28
C CYS A 109 18.81 1.07 5.87
N ILE A 110 18.99 0.98 7.19
CA ILE A 110 20.25 1.33 7.85
C ILE A 110 21.37 0.39 7.36
N GLN A 111 21.10 -0.92 7.27
CA GLN A 111 22.07 -1.88 6.72
C GLN A 111 22.45 -1.55 5.27
N LEU A 112 21.47 -1.20 4.43
CA LEU A 112 21.71 -0.79 3.04
C LEU A 112 22.56 0.47 2.93
N LYS A 113 22.32 1.47 3.79
CA LYS A 113 23.13 2.68 3.87
C LYS A 113 24.59 2.33 4.12
N ASP A 114 24.86 1.45 5.08
CA ASP A 114 26.22 1.08 5.47
C ASP A 114 26.90 0.20 4.42
N GLN A 115 26.16 -0.71 3.77
CA GLN A 115 26.71 -1.65 2.78
C GLN A 115 26.97 -1.02 1.41
N ALA A 116 26.09 -0.13 0.96
CA ALA A 116 26.07 0.36 -0.42
C ALA A 116 26.28 1.89 -0.52
N ASN A 117 26.50 2.56 0.62
CA ASN A 117 26.62 4.02 0.70
C ASN A 117 25.41 4.76 0.09
N ILE A 118 24.22 4.19 0.25
CA ILE A 118 22.97 4.79 -0.24
C ILE A 118 22.46 5.82 0.78
N ILE A 119 22.06 6.98 0.28
CA ILE A 119 21.54 8.06 1.12
C ILE A 119 20.11 7.73 1.58
N LEU A 120 19.85 7.83 2.89
CA LEU A 120 18.51 7.78 3.45
C LEU A 120 17.95 9.20 3.59
N THR A 121 16.70 9.40 3.17
CA THR A 121 16.04 10.70 3.13
C THR A 121 14.60 10.60 3.60
N ASN A 122 14.02 11.72 4.01
CA ASN A 122 12.60 11.83 4.35
C ASN A 122 11.97 13.04 3.64
N PRO A 123 11.90 13.03 2.29
CA PRO A 123 11.32 14.14 1.55
C PRO A 123 9.81 14.20 1.79
N MET A 124 9.23 15.39 1.63
CA MET A 124 7.78 15.54 1.68
C MET A 124 7.11 14.64 0.63
N ASP A 125 6.11 13.87 1.05
CA ASP A 125 5.33 13.02 0.18
C ASP A 125 4.11 13.79 -0.36
N ASN A 126 4.22 14.27 -1.60
CA ASN A 126 3.14 15.02 -2.23
C ASN A 126 1.85 14.21 -2.33
N TRP A 127 1.94 12.90 -2.52
CA TRP A 127 0.76 12.05 -2.67
C TRP A 127 0.04 11.85 -1.34
N SER A 128 0.77 11.72 -0.23
CA SER A 128 0.14 11.66 1.09
C SER A 128 -0.63 12.92 1.42
N LEU A 129 -0.01 14.09 1.19
CA LEU A 129 -0.67 15.38 1.37
C LEU A 129 -1.93 15.55 0.49
N ILE A 130 -1.86 15.13 -0.78
CA ILE A 130 -3.02 15.18 -1.68
C ILE A 130 -4.13 14.24 -1.21
N CYS A 131 -3.77 13.06 -0.69
CA CYS A 131 -4.73 12.02 -0.35
C CYS A 131 -5.31 12.12 1.06
N GLU A 132 -4.84 13.05 1.89
CA GLU A 132 -5.31 13.25 3.27
C GLU A 132 -6.84 13.32 3.37
N GLU A 133 -7.50 14.00 2.43
CA GLU A 133 -8.95 14.19 2.44
C GLU A 133 -9.76 12.90 2.17
N PHE A 134 -9.09 11.83 1.72
CA PHE A 134 -9.73 10.55 1.44
C PHE A 134 -9.56 9.57 2.60
N LEU A 135 -8.77 9.88 3.62
CA LEU A 135 -8.69 9.05 4.82
C LEU A 135 -10.03 9.05 5.56
N ASP A 136 -10.30 8.00 6.32
CA ASP A 136 -11.50 7.90 7.17
C ASP A 136 -11.34 8.73 8.45
N THR A 137 -10.94 10.00 8.29
CA THR A 137 -10.68 10.96 9.37
C THR A 137 -11.21 12.35 9.02
N GLU A 138 -11.52 13.14 10.05
CA GLU A 138 -11.98 14.51 9.84
C GLU A 138 -10.81 15.39 9.38
N CYS A 139 -10.89 15.89 8.15
CA CYS A 139 -9.91 16.82 7.60
C CYS A 139 -10.36 18.27 7.86
N SER A 140 -9.80 18.87 8.93
CA SER A 140 -10.11 20.25 9.34
C SER A 140 -9.73 21.30 8.28
N VAL A 141 -10.32 22.49 8.36
CA VAL A 141 -10.03 23.58 7.42
C VAL A 141 -8.57 24.03 7.55
N GLU A 142 -8.06 24.12 8.77
CA GLU A 142 -6.67 24.50 9.05
C GLU A 142 -5.68 23.48 8.49
N LEU A 143 -6.00 22.18 8.57
CA LEU A 143 -5.17 21.13 7.98
C LEU A 143 -5.14 21.24 6.46
N LYS A 144 -6.29 21.47 5.83
CA LYS A 144 -6.38 21.68 4.37
C LYS A 144 -5.52 22.85 3.91
N GLU A 145 -5.57 23.98 4.62
CA GLU A 145 -4.76 25.16 4.30
C GLU A 145 -3.26 24.87 4.44
N ARG A 146 -2.83 24.21 5.53
CA ARG A 146 -1.41 23.82 5.71
C ARG A 146 -0.93 22.89 4.61
N ILE A 147 -1.75 21.91 4.21
CA ILE A 147 -1.46 20.99 3.11
C ILE A 147 -1.27 21.76 1.80
N LEU A 148 -2.16 22.71 1.49
CA LEU A 148 -2.05 23.51 0.27
C LEU A 148 -0.78 24.36 0.26
N GLN A 149 -0.41 24.99 1.38
CA GLN A 149 0.84 25.74 1.50
C GLN A 149 2.08 24.85 1.32
N GLN A 150 2.03 23.62 1.83
CA GLN A 150 3.11 22.64 1.66
C GLN A 150 3.24 22.20 0.19
N LEU A 151 2.13 21.83 -0.45
CA LEU A 151 2.10 21.44 -1.86
C LEU A 151 2.55 22.58 -2.79
N GLU A 152 2.19 23.82 -2.46
CA GLU A 152 2.62 25.00 -3.20
C GLU A 152 4.14 25.23 -3.10
N LYS A 153 4.76 24.97 -1.94
CA LYS A 153 6.23 24.96 -1.80
C LYS A 153 6.93 23.92 -2.69
N ASN A 154 6.20 22.92 -3.18
CA ASN A 154 6.68 21.94 -4.16
C ASN A 154 6.23 22.24 -5.60
N GLY A 155 5.63 23.41 -5.86
CA GLY A 155 5.19 23.81 -7.19
C GLY A 155 3.91 23.12 -7.65
N ILE A 156 3.04 22.72 -6.71
CA ILE A 156 1.72 22.17 -7.01
C ILE A 156 0.66 23.17 -6.54
N HIS A 157 0.13 23.96 -7.48
CA HIS A 157 -0.81 25.03 -7.14
C HIS A 157 -2.16 24.51 -6.65
N PRO A 158 -2.89 25.25 -5.81
CA PRO A 158 -4.20 24.83 -5.29
C PRO A 158 -5.21 24.40 -6.37
N ASN A 159 -5.21 25.10 -7.51
CA ASN A 159 -6.06 24.75 -8.66
C ASN A 159 -5.71 23.38 -9.26
N GLU A 160 -4.41 23.06 -9.34
CA GLU A 160 -3.94 21.75 -9.79
C GLU A 160 -4.29 20.67 -8.76
N VAL A 161 -4.07 20.94 -7.47
CA VAL A 161 -4.46 20.03 -6.37
C VAL A 161 -5.94 19.68 -6.47
N ALA A 162 -6.82 20.66 -6.66
CA ALA A 162 -8.26 20.43 -6.83
C ALA A 162 -8.58 19.56 -8.06
N GLN A 163 -7.87 19.75 -9.17
CA GLN A 163 -8.04 18.92 -10.39
C GLN A 163 -7.55 17.49 -10.17
N ILE A 164 -6.40 17.30 -9.52
CA ILE A 164 -5.85 15.97 -9.18
C ILE A 164 -6.83 15.23 -8.28
N LYS A 165 -7.29 15.89 -7.21
CA LYS A 165 -8.27 15.34 -6.26
C LYS A 165 -9.55 14.91 -6.96
N LYS A 166 -10.14 15.80 -7.78
CA LYS A 166 -11.30 15.48 -8.60
C LYS A 166 -11.07 14.27 -9.51
N HIS A 167 -9.86 14.12 -10.06
CA HIS A 167 -9.52 13.01 -10.95
C HIS A 167 -9.48 11.64 -10.23
N ILE A 168 -9.01 11.61 -8.98
CA ILE A 168 -8.81 10.36 -8.22
C ILE A 168 -9.93 10.07 -7.21
N ALA A 169 -10.80 11.05 -6.91
CA ALA A 169 -11.75 11.01 -5.80
C ALA A 169 -12.57 9.73 -5.72
N SER A 170 -13.27 9.34 -6.79
CA SER A 170 -14.14 8.15 -6.76
C SER A 170 -13.38 6.86 -6.46
N ARG A 171 -12.12 6.76 -6.92
CA ARG A 171 -11.28 5.58 -6.73
C ARG A 171 -10.69 5.53 -5.32
N MET A 172 -10.27 6.67 -4.80
CA MET A 172 -9.74 6.77 -3.45
C MET A 172 -10.85 6.58 -2.41
N LEU A 173 -12.03 7.18 -2.60
CA LEU A 173 -13.18 6.95 -1.72
C LEU A 173 -13.63 5.49 -1.70
N PHE A 174 -13.68 4.83 -2.88
CA PHE A 174 -13.98 3.39 -2.95
C PHE A 174 -12.92 2.57 -2.21
N ARG A 175 -11.65 2.96 -2.30
CA ARG A 175 -10.56 2.33 -1.57
C ARG A 175 -10.76 2.47 -0.06
N THR A 176 -11.03 3.68 0.43
CA THR A 176 -11.31 3.96 1.85
C THR A 176 -12.49 3.17 2.36
N PHE A 177 -13.56 3.09 1.59
CA PHE A 177 -14.72 2.28 1.94
C PHE A 177 -14.37 0.80 2.15
N ILE A 178 -13.36 0.28 1.44
CA ILE A 178 -12.92 -1.12 1.58
C ILE A 178 -11.88 -1.29 2.68
N SER A 179 -10.93 -0.37 2.82
CA SER A 179 -9.79 -0.52 3.72
C SER A 179 -10.00 0.09 5.10
N TRP A 180 -10.94 1.02 5.27
CA TRP A 180 -11.08 1.88 6.46
C TRP A 180 -9.73 2.47 6.89
N GLU A 181 -8.96 2.92 5.90
CA GLU A 181 -7.63 3.45 6.15
C GLU A 181 -7.76 4.85 6.76
N TRP A 182 -7.19 5.02 7.95
CA TRP A 182 -7.23 6.28 8.70
C TRP A 182 -5.84 6.93 8.87
N GLN A 183 -4.75 6.27 8.47
CA GLN A 183 -3.38 6.77 8.69
C GLN A 183 -2.73 7.34 7.44
N TYR A 184 -2.77 6.61 6.32
CA TYR A 184 -1.88 6.97 5.21
C TYR A 184 -2.35 6.44 3.85
N TYR A 185 -2.28 7.32 2.86
CA TYR A 185 -2.32 6.96 1.45
C TYR A 185 -1.20 7.65 0.69
N GLY A 186 -0.26 6.87 0.15
CA GLY A 186 0.84 7.36 -0.66
C GLY A 186 0.63 7.14 -2.15
N GLN A 187 1.69 7.39 -2.91
CA GLN A 187 1.71 7.16 -4.36
C GLN A 187 1.37 5.70 -4.72
N PHE A 188 1.83 4.74 -3.91
CA PHE A 188 1.56 3.32 -4.14
C PHE A 188 0.05 3.02 -4.14
N ASP A 189 -0.68 3.63 -3.22
CA ASP A 189 -2.12 3.48 -3.06
C ASP A 189 -2.87 4.08 -4.24
N VAL A 190 -2.46 5.26 -4.69
CA VAL A 190 -2.99 5.93 -5.88
C VAL A 190 -2.77 5.07 -7.13
N LEU A 191 -1.55 4.56 -7.34
CA LEU A 191 -1.27 3.67 -8.47
C LEU A 191 -2.12 2.41 -8.47
N LYS A 192 -2.37 1.81 -7.29
CA LYS A 192 -3.29 0.67 -7.14
C LYS A 192 -4.74 1.04 -7.41
N ALA A 193 -5.16 2.24 -7.02
CA ALA A 193 -6.52 2.73 -7.22
C ALA A 193 -6.82 3.08 -8.69
N LEU A 194 -5.81 3.50 -9.47
CA LEU A 194 -5.91 4.00 -10.85
C LEU A 194 -6.26 2.96 -11.94
N TRP A 195 -6.97 1.90 -11.61
CA TRP A 195 -7.37 0.87 -12.57
C TRP A 195 -8.28 1.43 -13.69
N PHE A 196 -8.04 1.11 -14.97
CA PHE A 196 -6.86 0.45 -15.52
C PHE A 196 -5.62 1.37 -15.57
N LEU A 197 -4.50 0.88 -15.06
CA LEU A 197 -3.23 1.59 -15.07
C LEU A 197 -2.58 1.48 -16.46
N ASN A 198 -2.17 2.61 -17.02
CA ASN A 198 -1.41 2.70 -18.26
C ASN A 198 -0.13 3.53 -18.05
N SER A 199 0.77 3.55 -19.03
CA SER A 199 2.04 4.24 -18.91
C SER A 199 1.89 5.75 -18.64
N LYS A 200 0.87 6.40 -19.24
CA LYS A 200 0.61 7.83 -19.03
C LYS A 200 0.24 8.12 -17.57
N LYS A 201 -0.68 7.34 -17.01
CA LYS A 201 -1.07 7.45 -15.60
C LYS A 201 0.09 7.15 -14.66
N TYR A 202 0.88 6.12 -14.96
CA TYR A 202 2.05 5.76 -14.16
C TYR A 202 3.04 6.93 -14.06
N TRP A 203 3.47 7.48 -15.19
CA TRP A 203 4.41 8.61 -15.21
C TRP A 203 3.81 9.91 -14.69
N TRP A 204 2.51 10.14 -14.88
CA TRP A 204 1.81 11.25 -14.23
C TRP A 204 1.91 11.19 -12.71
N THR A 205 1.82 10.00 -12.10
CA THR A 205 2.05 9.90 -10.65
C THR A 205 3.48 10.19 -10.25
N MET A 206 4.46 9.79 -11.06
CA MET A 206 5.88 10.05 -10.80
C MET A 206 6.20 11.55 -10.87
N ASP A 207 5.65 12.24 -11.87
CA ASP A 207 5.79 13.70 -12.02
C ASP A 207 5.36 14.44 -10.75
N ILE A 208 4.18 14.11 -10.23
CA ILE A 208 3.67 14.70 -8.98
C ILE A 208 4.53 14.29 -7.78
N ALA A 209 4.91 13.02 -7.67
CA ALA A 209 5.65 12.50 -6.52
C ALA A 209 7.07 13.05 -6.39
N LEU A 210 7.70 13.39 -7.53
CA LEU A 210 9.06 13.88 -7.62
C LEU A 210 9.15 15.40 -7.74
N ARG A 211 8.00 16.10 -7.80
CA ARG A 211 7.99 17.55 -7.92
C ARG A 211 8.56 18.19 -6.67
N THR A 212 9.62 18.96 -6.87
CA THR A 212 10.24 19.82 -5.87
C THR A 212 10.45 21.17 -6.52
N HIS A 213 10.22 22.25 -5.78
CA HIS A 213 10.54 23.58 -6.30
C HIS A 213 12.07 23.69 -6.34
N LYS A 214 12.63 23.78 -7.54
CA LYS A 214 14.02 24.23 -7.67
C LYS A 214 14.05 25.65 -7.10
N LYS A 215 14.93 25.92 -6.12
CA LYS A 215 15.36 27.31 -5.91
C LYS A 215 15.87 27.79 -7.27
N GLN A 216 15.17 28.75 -7.87
CA GLN A 216 15.72 29.54 -8.96
C GLN A 216 16.93 30.30 -8.44
#